data_AF-A0A532E2W9-F1
#
_entry.id   AF-A0A532E2W9-F1
#
_cell.length_a   1.000
_cell.length_b   1.000
_cell.length_c   1.000
_cell.angle_alpha   90.00
_cell.angle_beta   90.00
_cell.angle_gamma   90.00
#
_symmetry.space_group_name_H-M   'P 1'
#
loop_
_entity.id
_entity.type
_entity.pdbx_description
1 polymer ?
#
loop_
_entity_poly.entity_id
_entity_poly.type
_entity_poly.pdbx_seq_one_letter_code
_entity_poly.pdbx_strand_id
1 'polypeptide(L)'
;MAVLVLERFLADEAATARLGEDLAMSLRIGDVLALKGDLGAGKSTLARALIRALADDASLDVPSPTFTLVQSYDTRVPVHHFDLYRLGTASELDELGFDEALTQGAALVEWPERAEAYLPKTSVLVELLQQGDGRLARLSGEGAAFERAARSLAMRDFLGQAGWGEAQRRYFIGDASARSYEIVTLAGFPPRVLMNSPRLVLGPPVRDGKPYA
;
A
#
# COMPACT_ATOMS: atom_id res chain seq x y z
N MET A 1 4.18 -9.62 -21.21
CA MET A 1 5.08 -8.53 -20.77
C MET A 1 5.77 -9.00 -19.50
N ALA A 2 7.03 -8.64 -19.27
CA ALA A 2 7.72 -9.02 -18.04
C ALA A 2 7.07 -8.27 -16.87
N VAL A 3 6.60 -8.99 -15.85
CA VAL A 3 6.08 -8.37 -14.63
C VAL A 3 7.25 -7.68 -13.95
N LEU A 4 7.09 -6.39 -13.65
CA LEU A 4 8.10 -5.64 -12.91
C LEU A 4 8.13 -6.15 -11.47
N VAL A 5 9.34 -6.35 -10.96
CA VAL A 5 9.56 -6.85 -9.60
C VAL A 5 10.43 -5.86 -8.84
N LEU A 6 10.02 -5.52 -7.62
CA LEU A 6 10.78 -4.73 -6.67
C LEU A 6 11.02 -5.54 -5.41
N GLU A 7 12.18 -5.38 -4.80
CA GLU A 7 12.53 -6.09 -3.58
C GLU A 7 12.93 -5.11 -2.47
N ARG A 8 12.54 -5.44 -1.24
CA ARG A 8 12.87 -4.70 -0.02
C ARG A 8 13.24 -5.67 1.09
N PHE A 9 14.44 -5.52 1.62
CA PHE A 9 14.85 -6.25 2.81
C PHE A 9 14.27 -5.57 4.05
N LEU A 10 13.61 -6.36 4.90
CA LEU A 10 12.99 -5.95 6.15
C LEU A 10 13.77 -6.62 7.28
N ALA A 11 14.71 -5.87 7.86
CA ALA A 11 15.58 -6.41 8.91
C ALA A 11 14.82 -6.74 10.20
N ASP A 12 13.73 -6.02 10.48
CA ASP A 12 12.97 -6.12 11.72
C ASP A 12 11.50 -5.65 11.53
N GLU A 13 10.77 -5.60 12.65
CA GLU A 13 9.39 -5.12 12.68
C GLU A 13 9.29 -3.63 12.31
N ALA A 14 10.28 -2.80 12.65
CA ALA A 14 10.29 -1.38 12.30
C ALA A 14 10.43 -1.19 10.78
N ALA A 15 11.24 -2.01 10.11
CA ALA A 15 11.33 -2.03 8.65
C ALA A 15 10.01 -2.48 7.99
N THR A 16 9.33 -3.47 8.59
CA THR A 16 7.99 -3.88 8.14
C THR A 16 6.97 -2.75 8.31
N ALA A 17 7.03 -2.02 9.43
CA ALA A 17 6.19 -0.87 9.67
C ALA A 17 6.41 0.24 8.64
N ARG A 18 7.68 0.56 8.33
CA ARG A 18 8.03 1.53 7.27
C ARG A 18 7.52 1.11 5.89
N LEU A 19 7.62 -0.17 5.54
CA LEU A 19 7.02 -0.67 4.29
C LEU A 19 5.49 -0.45 4.28
N GLY A 20 4.82 -0.72 5.41
CA GLY A 20 3.39 -0.44 5.56
C GLY A 20 3.05 1.05 5.34
N GLU A 21 3.84 1.96 5.93
CA GLU A 21 3.70 3.40 5.70
C GLU A 21 3.91 3.78 4.23
N ASP A 22 4.96 3.23 3.60
CA ASP A 22 5.27 3.53 2.21
C ASP A 22 4.14 3.08 1.27
N LEU A 23 3.56 1.91 1.52
CA LEU A 23 2.43 1.39 0.74
C LEU A 23 1.14 2.17 1.01
N ALA A 24 0.89 2.59 2.24
CA ALA A 24 -0.24 3.45 2.60
C ALA A 24 -0.25 4.77 1.82
N MET A 25 0.91 5.36 1.54
CA MET A 25 1.01 6.61 0.75
C MET A 25 0.63 6.41 -0.73
N SER A 26 0.65 5.17 -1.23
CA SER A 26 0.38 4.86 -2.65
C SER A 26 -1.07 4.45 -2.93
N LEU A 27 -1.81 4.05 -1.89
CA LEU A 27 -3.13 3.42 -2.01
C LEU A 27 -4.22 4.41 -2.42
N ARG A 28 -5.15 3.96 -3.27
CA ARG A 28 -6.35 4.66 -3.72
C ARG A 28 -7.56 3.72 -3.68
N ILE A 29 -8.76 4.30 -3.73
CA ILE A 29 -10.00 3.55 -3.91
C ILE A 29 -9.90 2.70 -5.18
N GLY A 30 -10.35 1.44 -5.09
CA GLY A 30 -10.27 0.43 -6.14
C GLY A 30 -8.96 -0.37 -6.18
N ASP A 31 -7.96 -0.02 -5.37
CA ASP A 31 -6.71 -0.78 -5.33
C ASP A 31 -6.86 -2.07 -4.53
N VAL A 32 -6.14 -3.11 -4.99
CA VAL A 32 -5.96 -4.36 -4.26
C VAL A 32 -4.48 -4.56 -3.97
N LEU A 33 -4.16 -4.70 -2.68
CA LEU A 33 -2.85 -5.12 -2.21
C LEU A 33 -2.96 -6.55 -1.67
N ALA A 34 -2.45 -7.51 -2.44
CA ALA A 34 -2.45 -8.92 -2.11
C ALA A 34 -1.19 -9.26 -1.29
N LEU A 35 -1.37 -9.86 -0.12
CA LEU A 35 -0.31 -10.21 0.83
C LEU A 35 -0.14 -11.73 0.87
N LYS A 36 0.97 -12.21 0.32
CA LYS A 36 1.32 -13.63 0.23
C LYS A 36 2.53 -13.94 1.11
N GLY A 37 2.56 -15.15 1.64
CA GLY A 37 3.68 -15.68 2.42
C GLY A 37 3.19 -16.75 3.38
N ASP A 38 4.11 -17.53 3.94
CA ASP A 38 3.78 -18.62 4.84
C ASP A 38 3.11 -18.15 6.15
N LEU A 39 2.63 -19.11 6.94
CA LEU A 39 2.14 -18.82 8.29
C LEU A 39 3.26 -18.19 9.13
N GLY A 40 2.98 -17.03 9.75
CA GLY A 40 3.99 -16.28 10.49
C GLY A 40 4.93 -15.41 9.65
N ALA A 41 4.76 -15.35 8.31
CA ALA A 41 5.56 -14.49 7.44
C ALA A 41 5.38 -12.98 7.67
N GLY A 42 4.42 -12.58 8.51
CA GLY A 42 4.20 -11.18 8.89
C GLY A 42 3.16 -10.43 8.04
N LYS A 43 2.32 -11.15 7.29
CA LYS A 43 1.22 -10.57 6.48
C LYS A 43 0.33 -9.63 7.30
N SER A 44 -0.24 -10.10 8.41
CA SER A 44 -1.06 -9.26 9.29
C SER A 44 -0.29 -8.14 9.99
N THR A 45 1.02 -8.31 10.20
CA THR A 45 1.87 -7.22 10.73
C THR A 45 2.01 -6.09 9.72
N LEU A 46 2.23 -6.43 8.44
CA LEU A 46 2.27 -5.45 7.36
C LEU A 46 0.90 -4.78 7.14
N ALA A 47 -0.19 -5.56 7.11
CA ALA A 47 -1.55 -5.02 6.99
C ALA A 47 -1.87 -4.02 8.10
N ARG A 48 -1.57 -4.39 9.36
CA ARG A 48 -1.74 -3.52 10.52
C ARG A 48 -0.95 -2.22 10.41
N ALA A 49 0.33 -2.31 10.05
CA ALA A 49 1.16 -1.13 9.88
C ALA A 49 0.60 -0.18 8.82
N LEU A 50 0.15 -0.73 7.68
CA LEU A 50 -0.46 0.03 6.60
C LEU A 50 -1.76 0.72 7.04
N ILE A 51 -2.67 -0.03 7.68
CA ILE A 51 -3.96 0.50 8.16
C ILE A 51 -3.76 1.61 9.19
N ARG A 52 -2.85 1.41 10.16
CA ARG A 52 -2.49 2.45 11.14
C ARG A 52 -1.92 3.71 10.49
N ALA A 53 -1.11 3.54 9.44
CA ALA A 53 -0.56 4.66 8.69
C ALA A 53 -1.63 5.43 7.89
N LEU A 54 -2.65 4.74 7.37
CA LEU A 54 -3.79 5.36 6.70
C LEU A 54 -4.76 6.06 7.67
N ALA A 55 -4.94 5.48 8.86
CA ALA A 55 -5.75 6.05 9.94
C ALA A 55 -5.06 7.22 10.65
N ASP A 56 -3.75 7.37 10.45
CA ASP A 56 -2.88 8.24 11.25
C ASP A 56 -3.01 7.98 12.76
N ASP A 57 -3.18 6.70 13.12
CA ASP A 57 -3.35 6.24 14.49
C ASP A 57 -2.49 5.00 14.72
N ALA A 58 -1.35 5.18 15.39
CA ALA A 58 -0.44 4.08 15.74
C ALA A 58 -1.02 3.12 16.79
N SER A 59 -2.03 3.53 17.54
CA SER A 59 -2.67 2.77 18.61
C SER A 59 -3.90 1.98 18.16
N LEU A 60 -4.43 2.28 16.96
CA LEU A 60 -5.60 1.60 16.39
C LEU A 60 -5.45 0.08 16.47
N ASP A 61 -6.47 -0.60 17.00
CA ASP A 61 -6.52 -2.05 17.02
C ASP A 61 -6.86 -2.58 15.62
N VAL A 62 -5.99 -3.44 15.10
CA VAL A 62 -6.12 -4.06 13.77
C VAL A 62 -5.80 -5.55 13.94
N PRO A 63 -6.73 -6.33 14.49
CA PRO A 63 -6.56 -7.78 14.60
C PRO A 63 -6.57 -8.42 13.21
N SER A 64 -6.02 -9.63 13.10
CA SER A 64 -6.22 -10.38 11.85
C SER A 64 -7.70 -10.81 11.74
N PRO A 65 -8.37 -10.57 10.60
CA PRO A 65 -9.75 -10.96 10.40
C PRO A 65 -9.91 -12.45 10.07
N THR A 66 -8.98 -13.34 10.43
CA THR A 66 -9.03 -14.78 10.10
C THR A 66 -10.40 -15.44 10.38
N PHE A 67 -11.11 -15.03 11.44
CA PHE A 67 -12.43 -15.58 11.78
C PHE A 67 -13.60 -14.78 11.21
N THR A 68 -13.46 -13.47 11.05
CA THR A 68 -14.51 -12.61 10.46
C THR A 68 -14.43 -12.55 8.94
N LEU A 69 -13.35 -13.08 8.36
CA LEU A 69 -12.91 -13.03 6.96
C LEU A 69 -12.62 -11.63 6.43
N VAL A 70 -13.39 -10.62 6.85
CA VAL A 70 -13.20 -9.22 6.49
C VAL A 70 -13.35 -8.30 7.72
N GLN A 71 -12.60 -7.21 7.76
CA GLN A 71 -12.81 -6.05 8.64
C GLN A 71 -12.60 -4.76 7.86
N SER A 72 -13.46 -3.77 8.12
CA SER A 72 -13.44 -2.48 7.42
C SER A 72 -12.97 -1.36 8.36
N TYR A 73 -12.15 -0.46 7.84
CA TYR A 73 -11.59 0.67 8.58
C TYR A 73 -11.86 1.97 7.82
N ASP A 74 -12.53 2.90 8.47
CA ASP A 74 -12.76 4.25 7.94
C ASP A 74 -11.51 5.09 8.17
N THR A 75 -10.68 5.20 7.13
CA THR A 75 -9.41 5.93 7.16
C THR A 75 -9.36 6.88 5.97
N ARG A 76 -8.24 7.61 5.75
CA ARG A 76 -8.11 8.53 4.61
C ARG A 76 -8.51 7.90 3.26
N VAL A 77 -8.18 6.62 3.07
CA VAL A 77 -8.72 5.78 2.01
C VAL A 77 -9.39 4.61 2.72
N PRO A 78 -10.72 4.45 2.70
CA PRO A 78 -11.37 3.32 3.36
C PRO A 78 -10.69 2.01 2.99
N VAL A 79 -10.42 1.16 3.99
CA VAL A 79 -9.69 -0.09 3.77
C VAL A 79 -10.50 -1.26 4.27
N HIS A 80 -10.57 -2.28 3.43
CA HIS A 80 -11.19 -3.56 3.74
C HIS A 80 -10.08 -4.62 3.83
N HIS A 81 -9.82 -5.11 5.03
CA HIS A 81 -8.82 -6.14 5.30
C HIS A 81 -9.49 -7.50 5.22
N PHE A 82 -9.16 -8.26 4.19
CA PHE A 82 -9.57 -9.63 3.98
C PHE A 82 -8.48 -10.60 4.42
N ASP A 83 -8.86 -11.65 5.14
CA ASP A 83 -8.01 -12.82 5.39
C ASP A 83 -8.71 -14.06 4.87
N LEU A 84 -8.25 -14.54 3.71
CA LEU A 84 -8.88 -15.64 2.98
C LEU A 84 -8.41 -17.02 3.44
N TYR A 85 -7.60 -17.13 4.50
CA TYR A 85 -7.06 -18.41 4.97
C TYR A 85 -8.13 -19.49 5.19
N ARG A 86 -9.31 -19.05 5.65
CA ARG A 86 -10.47 -19.92 5.96
C ARG A 86 -11.57 -19.87 4.91
N LEU A 87 -11.36 -19.19 3.78
CA LEU A 87 -12.33 -19.18 2.68
C LEU A 87 -12.48 -20.61 2.14
N GLY A 88 -13.73 -21.08 2.03
CA GLY A 88 -14.04 -22.44 1.60
C GLY A 88 -13.82 -22.60 0.10
N THR A 89 -14.44 -21.71 -0.67
CA THR A 89 -14.34 -21.67 -2.13
C THR A 89 -14.06 -20.24 -2.62
N ALA A 90 -13.34 -20.12 -3.74
CA ALA A 90 -12.98 -18.81 -4.30
C ALA A 90 -14.20 -17.93 -4.63
N SER A 91 -15.34 -18.53 -5.00
CA SER A 91 -16.61 -17.83 -5.30
C SER A 91 -17.25 -17.17 -4.08
N GLU A 92 -16.95 -17.61 -2.86
CA GLU A 92 -17.47 -16.99 -1.64
C GLU A 92 -16.92 -15.56 -1.45
N LEU A 93 -15.85 -15.17 -2.15
CA LEU A 93 -15.30 -13.82 -2.07
C LEU A 93 -16.33 -12.75 -2.49
N ASP A 94 -17.17 -13.04 -3.48
CA ASP A 94 -18.23 -12.14 -3.94
C ASP A 94 -19.30 -11.95 -2.86
N GLU A 95 -19.64 -13.03 -2.12
CA GLU A 95 -20.60 -12.99 -1.01
C GLU A 95 -20.07 -12.17 0.18
N LEU A 96 -18.74 -12.05 0.32
CA LEU A 96 -18.10 -11.16 1.29
C LEU A 96 -18.13 -9.68 0.88
N GLY A 97 -18.73 -9.33 -0.26
CA GLY A 97 -18.87 -7.96 -0.73
C GLY A 97 -17.57 -7.37 -1.29
N PHE A 98 -16.70 -8.19 -1.87
CA PHE A 98 -15.39 -7.76 -2.38
C PHE A 98 -15.51 -6.65 -3.44
N ASP A 99 -16.42 -6.78 -4.39
CA ASP A 99 -16.63 -5.75 -5.41
C ASP A 99 -17.11 -4.42 -4.81
N GLU A 100 -18.05 -4.47 -3.85
CA GLU A 100 -18.53 -3.26 -3.15
C GLU A 100 -17.38 -2.59 -2.38
N ALA A 101 -16.57 -3.38 -1.67
CA ALA A 101 -15.39 -2.90 -0.97
C ALA A 101 -14.42 -2.15 -1.88
N LEU A 102 -14.22 -2.60 -3.13
CA LEU A 102 -13.37 -1.91 -4.10
C LEU A 102 -13.98 -0.61 -4.65
N THR A 103 -15.31 -0.51 -4.70
CA THR A 103 -15.96 0.75 -5.10
C THR A 103 -15.87 1.85 -4.03
N GLN A 104 -15.78 1.45 -2.76
CA GLN A 104 -15.80 2.37 -1.60
C GLN A 104 -14.40 2.62 -1.02
N GLY A 105 -13.47 1.70 -1.24
CA GLY A 105 -12.17 1.70 -0.60
C GLY A 105 -11.13 0.89 -1.36
N ALA A 106 -10.06 0.55 -0.67
CA ALA A 106 -9.03 -0.38 -1.12
C ALA A 106 -9.13 -1.70 -0.35
N ALA A 107 -8.68 -2.79 -0.95
CA ALA A 107 -8.63 -4.09 -0.29
C ALA A 107 -7.19 -4.49 0.06
N LEU A 108 -6.98 -4.93 1.30
CA LEU A 108 -5.79 -5.69 1.70
C LEU A 108 -6.18 -7.16 1.80
N VAL A 109 -5.59 -8.03 0.99
CA VAL A 109 -6.03 -9.43 0.88
C VAL A 109 -4.90 -10.35 1.33
N GLU A 110 -5.00 -10.92 2.53
CA GLU A 110 -4.12 -12.00 2.95
C GLU A 110 -4.55 -13.34 2.33
N TRP A 111 -3.57 -14.19 2.00
CA TRP A 111 -3.79 -15.48 1.32
C TRP A 111 -4.51 -15.35 -0.03
N PRO A 112 -4.01 -14.48 -0.94
CA PRO A 112 -4.65 -14.21 -2.22
C PRO A 112 -4.82 -15.46 -3.10
N GLU A 113 -3.98 -16.49 -2.92
CA GLU A 113 -4.07 -17.77 -3.63
C GLU A 113 -5.40 -18.51 -3.43
N ARG A 114 -6.16 -18.18 -2.37
CA ARG A 114 -7.48 -18.78 -2.11
C ARG A 114 -8.57 -18.29 -3.03
N ALA A 115 -8.38 -17.13 -3.66
CA ALA A 115 -9.34 -16.53 -4.58
C ALA A 115 -8.64 -15.85 -5.77
N GLU A 116 -7.49 -16.36 -6.22
CA GLU A 116 -6.64 -15.72 -7.23
C GLU A 116 -7.40 -15.35 -8.51
N ALA A 117 -8.34 -16.21 -8.94
CA ALA A 117 -9.15 -15.99 -10.14
C ALA A 117 -10.12 -14.79 -10.04
N TYR A 118 -10.44 -14.34 -8.82
CA TYR A 118 -11.36 -13.23 -8.54
C TYR A 118 -10.62 -11.91 -8.26
N LEU A 119 -9.31 -11.96 -8.02
CA LEU A 119 -8.53 -10.74 -7.80
C LEU A 119 -8.28 -10.02 -9.15
N PRO A 120 -8.36 -8.67 -9.17
CA PRO A 120 -8.03 -7.90 -10.36
C PRO A 120 -6.59 -8.19 -10.84
N LYS A 121 -6.37 -8.27 -12.15
CA LYS A 121 -5.02 -8.44 -12.72
C LYS A 121 -4.06 -7.28 -12.38
N THR A 122 -4.62 -6.11 -12.07
CA THR A 122 -3.90 -4.91 -11.64
C THR A 122 -3.58 -4.89 -10.14
N SER A 123 -3.86 -5.98 -9.41
CA SER A 123 -3.49 -6.12 -7.99
C SER A 123 -1.98 -6.02 -7.82
N VAL A 124 -1.55 -5.38 -6.73
CA VAL A 124 -0.14 -5.40 -6.32
C VAL A 124 0.05 -6.58 -5.38
N LEU A 125 0.88 -7.53 -5.77
CA LEU A 125 1.25 -8.67 -4.94
C LEU A 125 2.50 -8.34 -4.13
N VAL A 126 2.42 -8.45 -2.81
CA VAL A 126 3.54 -8.42 -1.86
C VAL A 126 3.75 -9.82 -1.32
N GLU A 127 4.83 -10.46 -1.74
CA GLU A 127 5.26 -11.76 -1.24
C GLU A 127 6.31 -11.56 -0.13
N LEU A 128 6.03 -12.06 1.08
CA LEU A 128 6.92 -12.02 2.23
C LEU A 128 7.66 -13.35 2.38
N LEU A 129 8.97 -13.32 2.18
CA LEU A 129 9.86 -14.47 2.21
C LEU A 129 10.83 -14.37 3.39
N GLN A 130 11.10 -15.48 4.09
CA GLN A 130 12.12 -15.50 5.13
C GLN A 130 13.51 -15.29 4.52
N GLN A 131 14.32 -14.39 5.08
CA GLN A 131 15.69 -14.16 4.62
C GLN A 131 16.61 -13.82 5.80
N GLY A 132 17.40 -14.80 6.24
CA GLY A 132 18.22 -14.69 7.45
C GLY A 132 17.34 -14.39 8.67
N ASP A 133 17.77 -13.42 9.48
CA ASP A 133 17.02 -12.95 10.65
C ASP A 133 15.86 -12.00 10.30
N GLY A 134 15.78 -11.57 9.03
CA GLY A 134 14.76 -10.66 8.52
C GLY A 134 13.85 -11.32 7.48
N ARG A 135 13.24 -10.47 6.65
CA ARG A 135 12.34 -10.88 5.57
C ARG A 135 12.68 -10.14 4.28
N LEU A 136 12.41 -10.76 3.15
CA LEU A 136 12.39 -10.10 1.85
C LEU A 136 10.93 -9.86 1.47
N ALA A 137 10.55 -8.61 1.27
CA ALA A 137 9.30 -8.25 0.62
C ALA A 137 9.55 -8.11 -0.87
N ARG A 138 8.94 -8.99 -1.67
CA ARG A 138 8.95 -8.93 -3.12
C ARG A 138 7.61 -8.40 -3.62
N LEU A 139 7.64 -7.24 -4.26
CA LEU A 139 6.48 -6.59 -4.84
C LEU A 139 6.45 -6.85 -6.34
N SER A 140 5.29 -7.24 -6.85
CA SER A 140 5.06 -7.47 -8.27
C SER A 140 3.66 -7.03 -8.67
N GLY A 141 3.48 -6.68 -9.94
CA GLY A 141 2.20 -6.24 -10.47
C GLY A 141 2.37 -5.39 -11.72
N GLU A 142 1.25 -4.87 -12.21
CA GLU A 142 1.21 -3.97 -13.36
C GLU A 142 0.16 -2.87 -13.17
N GLY A 143 0.25 -1.84 -14.01
CA GLY A 143 -0.67 -0.72 -14.01
C GLY A 143 -0.46 0.29 -12.89
N ALA A 144 -1.43 1.20 -12.76
CA ALA A 144 -1.26 2.43 -11.99
C ALA A 144 -1.05 2.18 -10.48
N ALA A 145 -1.63 1.12 -9.90
CA ALA A 145 -1.44 0.78 -8.49
C ALA A 145 0.02 0.39 -8.21
N PHE A 146 0.59 -0.49 -9.03
CA PHE A 146 1.99 -0.90 -8.93
C PHE A 146 2.95 0.28 -9.16
N GLU A 147 2.69 1.13 -10.15
CA GLU A 147 3.50 2.32 -10.43
C GLU A 147 3.52 3.31 -9.25
N ARG A 148 2.38 3.49 -8.56
CA ARG A 148 2.32 4.31 -7.34
C ARG A 148 3.09 3.68 -6.19
N ALA A 149 2.96 2.38 -5.98
CA ALA A 149 3.73 1.66 -4.96
C ALA A 149 5.24 1.78 -5.22
N ALA A 150 5.66 1.52 -6.46
CA ALA A 150 7.04 1.69 -6.92
C ALA A 150 7.56 3.11 -6.69
N ARG A 151 6.75 4.14 -7.02
CA ARG A 151 7.10 5.54 -6.79
C ARG A 151 7.27 5.84 -5.30
N SER A 152 6.39 5.32 -4.45
CA SER A 152 6.48 5.51 -3.00
C SER A 152 7.74 4.85 -2.42
N LEU A 153 8.12 3.66 -2.90
CA LEU A 153 9.37 3.02 -2.51
C LEU A 153 10.62 3.78 -3.00
N ALA A 154 10.57 4.39 -4.19
CA ALA A 154 11.64 5.26 -4.67
C ALA A 154 11.77 6.54 -3.83
N MET A 155 10.67 7.06 -3.29
CA MET A 155 10.67 8.18 -2.35
C MET A 155 11.33 7.81 -1.02
N ARG A 156 11.10 6.59 -0.52
CA ARG A 156 11.83 6.04 0.65
C ARG A 156 13.34 5.95 0.38
N ASP A 157 13.74 5.48 -0.79
CA ASP A 157 15.16 5.40 -1.17
C ASP A 157 15.80 6.80 -1.22
N PHE A 158 15.09 7.77 -1.80
CA PHE A 158 15.50 9.17 -1.82
C PHE A 158 15.69 9.73 -0.40
N LEU A 159 14.74 9.49 0.51
CA LEU A 159 14.89 9.86 1.91
C LEU A 159 16.11 9.17 2.53
N GLY A 160 16.32 7.88 2.26
CA GLY A 160 17.50 7.13 2.72
C GLY A 160 18.82 7.78 2.31
N GLN A 161 18.96 8.12 1.03
CA GLN A 161 20.14 8.81 0.49
C GLN A 161 20.35 10.20 1.11
N ALA A 162 19.28 10.85 1.55
CA ALA A 162 19.32 12.14 2.23
C ALA A 162 19.55 12.04 3.76
N GLY A 163 19.68 10.84 4.33
CA GLY A 163 19.81 10.62 5.78
C GLY A 163 18.48 10.63 6.54
N TRP A 164 17.35 10.51 5.84
CA TRP A 164 15.97 10.51 6.35
C TRP A 164 15.28 9.16 6.15
N GLY A 165 16.03 8.08 5.89
CA GLY A 165 15.47 6.75 5.59
C GLY A 165 14.54 6.19 6.67
N GLU A 166 14.77 6.57 7.93
CA GLU A 166 13.97 6.15 9.09
C GLU A 166 12.84 7.13 9.43
N ALA A 167 12.65 8.19 8.65
CA ALA A 167 11.60 9.16 8.90
C ALA A 167 10.20 8.55 8.71
N GLN A 168 9.26 8.89 9.59
CA GLN A 168 7.86 8.56 9.36
C GLN A 168 7.31 9.44 8.23
N ARG A 169 6.40 8.87 7.43
CA ARG A 169 5.75 9.58 6.32
C ARG A 169 4.25 9.67 6.58
N ARG A 170 3.68 10.87 6.40
CA ARG A 170 2.23 11.11 6.51
C ARG A 170 1.73 11.91 5.33
N TYR A 171 0.54 11.57 4.88
CA TYR A 171 -0.13 12.28 3.79
C TYR A 171 -0.29 13.75 4.16
N PHE A 172 0.01 14.64 3.22
CA PHE A 172 -0.22 16.07 3.36
C PHE A 172 -1.11 16.55 2.23
N ILE A 173 -2.10 17.39 2.55
CA ILE A 173 -3.01 17.95 1.55
C ILE A 173 -2.20 18.74 0.53
N GLY A 174 -2.38 18.40 -0.75
CA GLY A 174 -1.68 19.07 -1.84
C GLY A 174 -2.34 20.36 -2.29
N ASP A 175 -1.73 20.96 -3.31
CA ASP A 175 -2.31 22.08 -4.06
C ASP A 175 -3.15 21.54 -5.24
N ALA A 176 -3.69 22.45 -6.06
CA ALA A 176 -4.44 22.07 -7.26
C ALA A 176 -3.57 21.56 -8.42
N SER A 177 -2.29 21.21 -8.17
CA SER A 177 -1.37 20.72 -9.20
C SER A 177 -1.27 19.19 -9.21
N ALA A 178 -0.53 18.65 -10.17
CA ALA A 178 -0.19 17.22 -10.22
C ALA A 178 0.79 16.76 -9.12
N ARG A 179 1.26 17.66 -8.24
CA ARG A 179 2.20 17.33 -7.17
C ARG A 179 1.49 16.70 -5.99
N SER A 180 2.14 15.74 -5.36
CA SER A 180 1.72 15.24 -4.04
C SER A 180 2.75 15.61 -2.98
N TYR A 181 2.28 15.82 -1.77
CA TYR A 181 3.09 16.25 -0.65
C TYR A 181 2.89 15.31 0.53
N GLU A 182 3.94 15.16 1.32
CA GLU A 182 3.94 14.37 2.54
C GLU A 182 4.69 15.14 3.63
N ILE A 183 4.26 14.99 4.88
CA ILE A 183 5.07 15.40 6.02
C ILE A 183 5.98 14.24 6.38
N VAL A 184 7.27 14.53 6.50
CA VAL A 184 8.27 13.60 7.01
C VAL A 184 8.79 14.06 8.37
N THR A 185 8.76 13.16 9.34
CA THR A 185 9.19 13.41 10.72
C THR A 185 10.30 12.45 11.11
N LEU A 186 11.36 13.01 11.69
CA LEU A 186 12.50 12.25 12.21
C LEU A 186 12.85 12.79 13.59
N ALA A 187 13.03 11.91 14.57
CA ALA A 187 13.32 12.29 15.94
C ALA A 187 14.55 13.21 16.01
N GLY A 188 14.43 14.33 16.74
CA GLY A 188 15.49 15.32 16.88
C GLY A 188 15.56 16.36 15.75
N PHE A 189 14.67 16.31 14.76
CA PHE A 189 14.59 17.28 13.67
C PHE A 189 13.19 17.90 13.56
N PRO A 190 13.08 19.17 13.11
CA PRO A 190 11.79 19.73 12.74
C PRO A 190 11.17 18.96 11.57
N PRO A 191 9.82 18.83 11.49
CA PRO A 191 9.15 18.20 10.35
C PRO A 191 9.52 18.86 9.02
N ARG A 192 9.56 18.07 7.95
CA ARG A 192 9.83 18.56 6.59
C ARG A 192 8.71 18.17 5.63
N VAL A 193 8.61 18.89 4.53
CA VAL A 193 7.73 18.53 3.42
C VAL A 193 8.54 17.75 2.38
N LEU A 194 8.11 16.52 2.11
CA LEU A 194 8.55 15.76 0.95
C LEU A 194 7.59 16.01 -0.20
N MET A 195 8.12 16.50 -1.33
CA MET A 195 7.35 16.81 -2.52
C MET A 195 7.63 15.78 -3.61
N ASN A 196 6.59 15.11 -4.08
CA ASN A 196 6.62 14.31 -5.29
C ASN A 196 6.12 15.16 -6.46
N SER A 197 7.06 15.64 -7.29
CA SER A 197 6.76 16.45 -8.47
C SER A 197 6.97 15.62 -9.74
N PRO A 198 5.94 14.94 -10.27
CA PRO A 198 6.05 14.21 -11.53
C PRO A 198 6.38 15.17 -12.68
N ARG A 199 7.01 14.66 -13.74
CA ARG A 199 7.21 15.45 -14.96
C ARG A 199 5.83 15.78 -15.54
N LEU A 200 5.59 17.06 -15.81
CA LEU A 200 4.38 17.51 -16.49
C LEU A 200 4.39 16.97 -17.91
N VAL A 201 3.37 16.18 -18.28
CA VAL A 201 3.10 15.85 -19.68
C VAL A 201 2.32 17.02 -20.26
N LEU A 202 3.02 17.95 -20.89
CA LEU A 202 2.39 19.09 -21.56
C LEU A 202 1.70 18.59 -22.84
N GLY A 203 0.37 18.43 -22.77
CA GLY A 203 -0.47 18.34 -23.96
C GLY A 203 -0.61 19.71 -24.63
N PRO A 204 -1.02 19.78 -25.92
CA PRO A 204 -1.33 21.06 -26.55
C PRO A 204 -2.42 21.78 -25.75
N PRO A 205 -2.34 23.11 -25.56
CA PRO A 205 -3.33 23.84 -24.79
C PRO A 205 -4.70 23.76 -25.48
N VAL A 206 -5.71 23.19 -24.82
CA VAL A 206 -7.10 23.14 -25.33
C VAL A 206 -8.04 23.83 -24.36
N ARG A 207 -8.77 24.84 -24.84
CA ARG A 207 -9.82 25.53 -24.11
C ARG A 207 -11.17 24.89 -24.45
N ASP A 208 -11.93 24.53 -23.42
CA ASP A 208 -13.22 23.81 -23.45
C ASP A 208 -13.17 22.36 -23.96
N GLY A 209 -12.18 21.59 -23.47
CA GLY A 209 -11.95 20.19 -23.86
C GLY A 209 -11.24 19.23 -22.87
N LYS A 210 -10.71 19.56 -21.68
CA LYS A 210 -9.68 20.55 -21.33
C LYS A 210 -8.35 19.80 -21.06
N PRO A 211 -7.17 20.33 -21.43
CA PRO A 211 -5.98 20.23 -20.60
C PRO A 211 -5.45 21.63 -20.26
N TYR A 212 -5.31 21.87 -18.97
CA TYR A 212 -4.33 22.76 -18.38
C TYR A 212 -3.65 21.95 -17.28
N ALA A 213 -2.32 22.00 -17.26
CA ALA A 213 -1.46 21.30 -16.30
C ALA A 213 -1.83 21.58 -14.84
#